data_AF-A0A193FNJ8-F1
#
_entry.id   AF-A0A193FNJ8-F1
#
_cell.length_a   1.000
_cell.length_b   1.000
_cell.length_c   1.000
_cell.angle_alpha   90.00
_cell.angle_beta   90.00
_cell.angle_gamma   90.00
#
_symmetry.space_group_name_H-M   'P 1'
#
loop_
_entity.id
_entity.type
_entity.pdbx_description
1 polymer ?
#
loop_
_entity_poly.entity_id
_entity_poly.type
_entity_poly.pdbx_seq_one_letter_code
_entity_poly.pdbx_strand_id
1 'polypeptide(L)'
;MKLSSLSFLDGEIMPDRYALSRNSGPTILVPAENLNPQLAWDDVPEDTASFALLCVDLDAPEDRSGVNNPAIVLAVDSPRGVFYHWVLADLPGTVREIDEGAFVALPGDPGTAAYATPPCRRGRNDYAGTPGRDESVGQGYGGPEPPWNDARPHRYRFTVYALSVPRLALPEPFTGPDVVQAMQGLILAECSLTGTYTLNPALAATQVGSPSIT
;
A
#
# COMPACT_ATOMS: atom_id res chain seq x y z
N MET A 1 -16.21 8.75 -9.40
CA MET A 1 -15.69 7.59 -8.66
C MET A 1 -15.56 7.94 -7.19
N LYS A 2 -15.83 6.98 -6.31
CA LYS A 2 -15.39 7.02 -4.91
C LYS A 2 -14.68 5.71 -4.58
N LEU A 3 -13.79 5.75 -3.59
CA LEU A 3 -13.16 4.56 -3.01
C LEU A 3 -13.65 4.40 -1.57
N SER A 4 -13.90 3.18 -1.15
CA SER A 4 -14.37 2.82 0.18
C SER A 4 -13.72 1.51 0.63
N SER A 5 -13.76 1.25 1.93
CA SER A 5 -13.21 0.04 2.52
C SER A 5 -14.02 -0.38 3.74
N LEU A 6 -14.23 -1.69 3.90
CA LEU A 6 -14.73 -2.29 5.15
C LEU A 6 -13.61 -2.52 6.18
N SER A 7 -12.35 -2.32 5.79
CA SER A 7 -11.17 -2.58 6.62
C SER A 7 -10.77 -1.41 7.51
N PHE A 8 -10.91 -0.16 7.04
CA PHE A 8 -10.72 1.09 7.78
C PHE A 8 -11.30 2.29 6.97
N LEU A 9 -11.50 3.45 7.60
CA LEU A 9 -12.02 4.65 6.93
C LEU A 9 -10.89 5.57 6.41
N ASP A 10 -11.19 6.46 5.47
CA ASP A 10 -10.21 7.44 4.99
C ASP A 10 -9.73 8.37 6.11
N GLY A 11 -8.41 8.50 6.26
CA GLY A 11 -7.73 9.23 7.33
C GLY A 11 -7.50 8.45 8.63
N GLU A 12 -8.15 7.30 8.82
CA GLU A 12 -8.04 6.51 10.06
C GLU A 12 -6.73 5.70 10.16
N ILE A 13 -6.51 5.12 11.34
CA ILE A 13 -5.40 4.20 11.61
C ILE A 13 -5.69 2.85 10.93
N MET A 14 -4.71 2.30 10.21
CA MET A 14 -4.77 0.96 9.66
C MET A 14 -4.59 -0.08 10.78
N PRO A 15 -5.51 -1.05 10.95
CA PRO A 15 -5.29 -2.18 11.85
C PRO A 15 -4.03 -2.99 11.50
N ASP A 16 -3.31 -3.44 12.53
CA ASP A 16 -2.07 -4.23 12.43
C ASP A 16 -2.11 -5.38 11.41
N ARG A 17 -3.27 -6.01 11.22
CA ARG A 17 -3.44 -7.14 10.28
C ARG A 17 -3.21 -6.79 8.81
N TYR A 18 -3.18 -5.50 8.48
CA TYR A 18 -2.79 -5.00 7.16
C TYR A 18 -1.32 -4.56 7.11
N ALA A 19 -0.62 -4.49 8.25
CA ALA A 19 0.81 -4.23 8.31
C ALA A 19 1.63 -5.51 8.05
N LEU A 20 2.90 -5.32 7.68
CA LEU A 20 3.86 -6.40 7.49
C LEU A 20 4.49 -6.83 8.82
N SER A 21 4.66 -5.86 9.73
CA SER A 21 5.14 -6.03 11.10
C SER A 21 4.32 -5.17 12.07
N ARG A 22 4.19 -5.62 13.32
CA ARG A 22 3.56 -4.88 14.43
C ARG A 22 4.46 -4.83 15.66
N ASN A 23 4.16 -3.90 16.57
CA ASN A 23 4.88 -3.74 17.83
C ASN A 23 4.58 -4.87 18.84
N SER A 24 5.63 -5.46 19.39
CA SER A 24 5.61 -6.39 20.55
C SER A 24 6.41 -5.84 21.74
N GLY A 25 7.05 -4.68 21.56
CA GLY A 25 7.77 -3.92 22.58
C GLY A 25 8.33 -2.62 21.98
N PRO A 26 8.96 -1.73 22.77
CA PRO A 26 9.35 -0.40 22.30
C PRO A 26 10.27 -0.35 21.07
N THR A 27 11.05 -1.41 20.84
CA THR A 27 11.93 -1.58 19.68
C THR A 27 11.87 -3.02 19.14
N ILE A 28 10.81 -3.77 19.48
CA ILE A 28 10.65 -5.19 19.15
C ILE A 28 9.47 -5.33 18.21
N LEU A 29 9.77 -5.64 16.95
CA LEU A 29 8.78 -5.93 15.93
C LEU A 29 8.55 -7.44 15.83
N VAL A 30 7.32 -7.84 15.56
CA VAL A 30 6.94 -9.21 15.18
C VAL A 30 6.15 -9.16 13.87
N PRO A 31 6.19 -10.21 13.03
CA PRO A 31 5.37 -10.29 11.84
C PRO A 31 3.88 -10.09 12.17
N ALA A 32 3.20 -9.34 11.31
CA ALA A 32 1.75 -9.21 11.32
C ALA A 32 1.14 -9.97 10.13
N GLU A 33 -0.19 -9.97 10.02
CA GLU A 33 -0.91 -10.83 9.08
C GLU A 33 -0.76 -10.39 7.60
N ASN A 34 -0.29 -9.17 7.33
CA ASN A 34 0.09 -8.66 6.00
C ASN A 34 -1.00 -8.81 4.92
N LEU A 35 -2.26 -8.68 5.30
CA LEU A 35 -3.40 -8.75 4.38
C LEU A 35 -3.52 -7.42 3.62
N ASN A 36 -3.84 -7.45 2.32
CA ASN A 36 -4.38 -6.23 1.70
C ASN A 36 -5.73 -5.92 2.36
N PRO A 37 -6.09 -4.65 2.59
CA PRO A 37 -7.44 -4.30 3.00
C PRO A 37 -8.44 -4.65 1.90
N GLN A 38 -9.70 -4.83 2.29
CA GLN A 38 -10.82 -4.83 1.35
C GLN A 38 -10.93 -3.44 0.74
N LEU A 39 -11.21 -3.34 -0.56
CA LEU A 39 -11.41 -2.08 -1.26
C LEU A 39 -12.60 -2.22 -2.23
N ALA A 40 -13.51 -1.25 -2.25
CA ALA A 40 -14.62 -1.20 -3.19
C ALA A 40 -14.83 0.21 -3.75
N TRP A 41 -15.15 0.31 -5.05
CA TRP A 41 -15.30 1.59 -5.75
C TRP A 41 -16.57 1.67 -6.62
N ASP A 42 -17.18 2.85 -6.60
CA ASP A 42 -18.42 3.20 -7.30
C ASP A 42 -18.22 4.38 -8.28
N ASP A 43 -19.30 4.92 -8.85
CA ASP A 43 -19.32 6.10 -9.73
C ASP A 43 -18.25 6.05 -10.85
N VAL A 44 -18.11 4.88 -11.46
CA VAL A 44 -17.14 4.57 -12.53
C VAL A 44 -17.62 5.17 -13.86
N PRO A 45 -16.77 5.89 -14.63
CA PRO A 45 -17.11 6.38 -15.97
C PRO A 45 -17.52 5.25 -16.93
N GLU A 46 -18.50 5.49 -17.80
CA GLU A 46 -19.04 4.48 -18.72
C GLU A 46 -17.98 3.88 -19.65
N ASP A 47 -17.06 4.69 -20.15
CA ASP A 47 -15.96 4.29 -21.06
C ASP A 47 -14.79 3.56 -20.36
N THR A 48 -14.93 3.15 -19.09
CA THR A 48 -13.85 2.50 -18.34
C THR A 48 -13.60 1.07 -18.83
N ALA A 49 -12.48 0.87 -19.52
CA ALA A 49 -12.09 -0.42 -20.08
C ALA A 49 -11.23 -1.26 -19.10
N SER A 50 -10.43 -0.61 -18.24
CA SER A 50 -9.69 -1.27 -17.15
C SER A 50 -9.45 -0.35 -15.95
N PHE A 51 -8.91 -0.90 -14.87
CA PHE A 51 -8.37 -0.16 -13.75
C PHE A 51 -6.88 -0.47 -13.50
N ALA A 52 -6.18 0.52 -12.97
CA ALA A 52 -4.93 0.33 -12.24
C ALA A 52 -5.14 0.66 -10.75
N LEU A 53 -4.38 0.01 -9.87
CA LEU A 53 -4.40 0.26 -8.43
C LEU A 53 -2.97 0.41 -7.93
N LEU A 54 -2.71 1.49 -7.20
CA LEU A 54 -1.44 1.75 -6.53
C LEU A 54 -1.67 1.95 -5.03
N CYS A 55 -0.90 1.28 -4.17
CA CYS A 55 -0.74 1.65 -2.77
C CYS A 55 0.65 2.27 -2.58
N VAL A 56 0.69 3.47 -2.02
CA VAL A 56 1.90 4.28 -1.88
C VAL A 56 2.02 4.85 -0.47
N ASP A 57 3.17 4.62 0.17
CA ASP A 57 3.61 5.39 1.34
C ASP A 57 4.18 6.74 0.86
N LEU A 58 3.60 7.82 1.38
CA LEU A 58 3.96 9.21 1.06
C LEU A 58 4.94 9.83 2.07
N ASP A 59 5.38 9.05 3.07
CA ASP A 59 6.18 9.50 4.20
C ASP A 59 7.43 8.62 4.43
N ALA A 60 7.74 7.71 3.52
CA ALA A 60 8.97 6.91 3.56
C ALA A 60 10.23 7.81 3.59
N PRO A 61 11.17 7.64 4.53
CA PRO A 61 12.40 8.45 4.58
C PRO A 61 13.24 8.32 3.30
N GLU A 62 13.69 9.46 2.74
CA GLU A 62 14.64 9.43 1.61
C GLU A 62 16.00 8.89 2.05
N ASP A 63 16.50 9.36 3.20
CA ASP A 63 17.68 8.78 3.85
C ASP A 63 17.27 7.60 4.75
N ARG A 64 17.67 6.40 4.33
CA ARG A 64 17.41 5.16 5.05
C ARG A 64 18.54 4.74 6.00
N SER A 65 19.61 5.52 6.14
CA SER A 65 20.79 5.16 6.95
C SER A 65 20.51 5.10 8.47
N GLY A 66 19.54 5.89 8.94
CA GLY A 66 19.16 5.97 10.36
C GLY A 66 17.91 5.19 10.77
N VAL A 67 17.26 4.44 9.86
CA VAL A 67 16.02 3.72 10.17
C VAL A 67 16.26 2.61 11.19
N ASN A 68 15.33 2.44 12.13
CA ASN A 68 15.37 1.38 13.14
C ASN A 68 16.65 1.39 14.02
N ASN A 69 17.23 2.56 14.25
CA ASN A 69 18.43 2.75 15.07
C ASN A 69 18.07 3.43 16.42
N PRO A 70 18.34 2.80 17.58
CA PRO A 70 17.97 3.35 18.90
C PRO A 70 18.68 4.64 19.29
N ALA A 71 19.76 5.03 18.60
CA ALA A 71 20.47 6.28 18.82
C ALA A 71 19.93 7.45 17.97
N ILE A 72 18.97 7.21 17.08
CA ILE A 72 18.48 8.18 16.10
C ILE A 72 16.95 8.27 16.20
N VAL A 73 16.42 9.48 16.12
CA VAL A 73 14.99 9.75 15.85
C VAL A 73 14.92 10.38 14.47
N LEU A 74 14.09 9.84 13.57
CA LEU A 74 13.83 10.49 12.28
C LEU A 74 12.84 11.62 12.54
N ALA A 75 13.24 12.85 12.23
CA ALA A 75 12.49 14.02 12.63
C ALA A 75 11.18 14.16 11.83
N VAL A 76 10.19 14.83 12.43
CA VAL A 76 8.88 15.03 11.81
C VAL A 76 8.96 15.77 10.47
N ASP A 77 10.01 16.57 10.26
CA ASP A 77 10.32 17.37 9.07
C ASP A 77 11.40 16.76 8.16
N SER A 78 11.94 15.58 8.47
CA SER A 78 12.94 14.91 7.61
C SER A 78 12.40 14.67 6.19
N PRO A 79 13.25 14.77 5.14
CA PRO A 79 12.85 14.58 3.74
C PRO A 79 12.24 13.20 3.47
N ARG A 80 11.10 13.18 2.77
CA ARG A 80 10.32 11.97 2.48
C ARG A 80 10.17 11.74 0.99
N GLY A 81 10.34 10.48 0.60
CA GLY A 81 10.12 9.97 -0.74
C GLY A 81 8.83 9.18 -0.85
N VAL A 82 8.72 8.48 -1.98
CA VAL A 82 7.60 7.62 -2.35
C VAL A 82 8.06 6.16 -2.21
N PHE A 83 7.26 5.30 -1.58
CA PHE A 83 7.49 3.87 -1.55
C PHE A 83 6.23 3.10 -1.98
N TYR A 84 6.34 2.27 -3.01
CA TYR A 84 5.22 1.50 -3.56
C TYR A 84 5.03 0.20 -2.75
N HIS A 85 3.85 0.06 -2.14
CA HIS A 85 3.43 -1.10 -1.35
C HIS A 85 2.66 -2.13 -2.17
N TRP A 86 1.96 -1.69 -3.23
CA TRP A 86 1.13 -2.55 -4.08
C TRP A 86 0.96 -1.91 -5.45
N VAL A 87 1.11 -2.71 -6.51
CA VAL A 87 1.02 -2.25 -7.90
C VAL A 87 0.21 -3.27 -8.72
N LEU A 88 -0.97 -2.88 -9.18
CA LEU A 88 -1.81 -3.67 -10.09
C LEU A 88 -2.12 -2.88 -11.36
N ALA A 89 -2.12 -3.57 -12.49
CA ALA A 89 -2.52 -3.05 -13.79
C ALA A 89 -3.51 -4.00 -14.50
N ASP A 90 -4.33 -3.45 -15.38
CA ASP A 90 -5.26 -4.19 -16.24
C ASP A 90 -6.30 -5.03 -15.47
N LEU A 91 -6.78 -4.54 -14.32
CA LEU A 91 -8.01 -5.06 -13.71
C LEU A 91 -9.18 -4.79 -14.68
N PRO A 92 -10.04 -5.76 -15.03
CA PRO A 92 -11.13 -5.54 -15.97
C PRO A 92 -12.05 -4.37 -15.55
N GLY A 93 -12.54 -3.60 -16.52
CA GLY A 93 -13.47 -2.48 -16.28
C GLY A 93 -14.79 -2.86 -15.60
N THR A 94 -15.07 -4.16 -15.41
CA THR A 94 -16.20 -4.71 -14.64
C THR A 94 -15.91 -4.95 -13.16
N VAL A 95 -14.64 -4.95 -12.71
CA VAL A 95 -14.28 -5.13 -11.29
C VAL A 95 -14.73 -3.91 -10.48
N ARG A 96 -15.35 -4.13 -9.32
CA ARG A 96 -15.80 -3.07 -8.40
C ARG A 96 -15.27 -3.23 -6.98
N GLU A 97 -14.66 -4.37 -6.68
CA GLU A 97 -14.09 -4.67 -5.37
C GLU A 97 -12.88 -5.59 -5.46
N ILE A 98 -12.06 -5.55 -4.42
CA ILE A 98 -11.01 -6.52 -4.11
C ILE A 98 -11.19 -6.93 -2.66
N ASP A 99 -11.34 -8.24 -2.43
CA ASP A 99 -11.46 -8.81 -1.10
C ASP A 99 -10.21 -8.63 -0.25
N GLU A 100 -10.41 -8.57 1.07
CA GLU A 100 -9.33 -8.60 2.05
C GLU A 100 -8.45 -9.84 1.87
N GLY A 101 -7.13 -9.65 1.85
CA GLY A 101 -6.17 -10.76 1.73
C GLY A 101 -6.17 -11.49 0.37
N ALA A 102 -6.83 -10.97 -0.66
CA ALA A 102 -6.78 -11.54 -2.01
C ALA A 102 -5.37 -11.50 -2.64
N PHE A 103 -4.54 -10.49 -2.33
CA PHE A 103 -3.27 -10.19 -3.02
C PHE A 103 -2.02 -10.21 -2.11
N VAL A 104 -1.97 -11.05 -1.08
CA VAL A 104 -0.89 -11.10 -0.08
C VAL A 104 0.51 -11.45 -0.66
N ALA A 105 1.56 -10.74 -0.20
CA ALA A 105 2.98 -11.08 -0.38
C ALA A 105 3.90 -10.43 0.70
N LEU A 106 4.88 -11.08 1.35
CA LEU A 106 5.35 -12.47 1.29
C LEU A 106 6.23 -12.80 2.53
N PRO A 107 6.40 -14.09 2.92
CA PRO A 107 7.61 -14.81 2.49
C PRO A 107 7.42 -16.30 2.10
N GLY A 108 7.90 -16.68 0.92
CA GLY A 108 8.18 -18.07 0.52
C GLY A 108 7.37 -18.68 -0.63
N ASP A 109 6.28 -18.04 -1.08
CA ASP A 109 5.28 -18.69 -1.95
C ASP A 109 5.05 -17.97 -3.29
N PRO A 110 4.91 -18.66 -4.44
CA PRO A 110 4.24 -18.14 -5.64
C PRO A 110 2.73 -17.86 -5.43
N GLY A 111 2.41 -16.94 -4.51
CA GLY A 111 1.11 -16.28 -4.40
C GLY A 111 -0.07 -17.20 -4.08
N THR A 112 -0.05 -17.88 -2.93
CA THR A 112 -1.25 -18.52 -2.34
C THR A 112 -2.28 -17.49 -1.91
N ALA A 113 -3.07 -17.00 -2.87
CA ALA A 113 -4.29 -16.29 -2.58
C ALA A 113 -5.26 -17.24 -1.86
N ALA A 114 -5.62 -16.91 -0.61
CA ALA A 114 -6.64 -17.65 0.14
C ALA A 114 -8.05 -17.48 -0.48
N TYR A 115 -8.21 -16.49 -1.36
CA TYR A 115 -9.45 -16.09 -2.01
C TYR A 115 -9.23 -15.93 -3.52
N ALA A 116 -10.32 -15.91 -4.31
CA ALA A 116 -10.23 -15.71 -5.75
C ALA A 116 -9.80 -14.28 -6.07
N THR A 117 -8.68 -14.10 -6.77
CA THR A 117 -8.28 -12.77 -7.26
C THR A 117 -8.93 -12.45 -8.59
N PRO A 118 -9.42 -11.21 -8.83
CA PRO A 118 -9.73 -10.77 -10.18
C PRO A 118 -8.47 -10.88 -11.07
N PRO A 119 -8.62 -11.19 -12.37
CA PRO A 119 -7.49 -11.27 -13.28
C PRO A 119 -6.89 -9.87 -13.46
N CYS A 120 -5.56 -9.76 -13.33
CA CYS A 120 -4.80 -8.53 -13.54
C CYS A 120 -3.32 -8.87 -13.71
N ARG A 121 -2.51 -7.90 -14.14
CA ARG A 121 -1.05 -7.97 -14.00
C ARG A 121 -0.61 -7.35 -12.67
N ARG A 122 0.37 -7.99 -12.02
CA ARG A 122 0.92 -7.55 -10.73
C ARG A 122 2.31 -6.97 -10.98
N GLY A 123 2.50 -5.69 -10.65
CA GLY A 123 3.80 -5.02 -10.76
C GLY A 123 4.68 -5.34 -9.55
N ARG A 124 5.97 -5.07 -9.70
CA ARG A 124 6.96 -5.11 -8.62
C ARG A 124 6.76 -3.91 -7.69
N ASN A 125 6.58 -4.18 -6.40
CA ASN A 125 6.58 -3.20 -5.33
C ASN A 125 8.01 -2.99 -4.76
N ASP A 126 8.21 -1.97 -3.93
CA ASP A 126 9.55 -1.53 -3.49
C ASP A 126 10.15 -2.38 -2.36
N TYR A 127 9.45 -3.42 -1.89
CA TYR A 127 10.05 -4.43 -1.02
C TYR A 127 11.03 -5.35 -1.77
N ALA A 128 10.89 -5.47 -3.09
CA ALA A 128 11.74 -6.32 -3.91
C ALA A 128 13.15 -5.74 -4.05
N GLY A 129 14.15 -6.51 -3.61
CA GLY A 129 15.54 -6.07 -3.51
C GLY A 129 15.89 -5.35 -2.21
N THR A 130 14.96 -5.25 -1.24
CA THR A 130 15.31 -4.79 0.12
C THR A 130 16.15 -5.85 0.86
N PRO A 131 17.04 -5.45 1.80
CA PRO A 131 17.91 -6.40 2.49
C PRO A 131 17.15 -7.56 3.13
N GLY A 132 17.50 -8.79 2.74
CA GLY A 132 16.86 -10.01 3.23
C GLY A 132 15.61 -10.45 2.47
N ARG A 133 15.23 -9.78 1.37
CA ARG A 133 14.13 -10.20 0.48
C ARG A 133 14.63 -10.44 -0.95
N ASP A 134 14.20 -11.55 -1.55
CA ASP A 134 14.58 -11.96 -2.91
C ASP A 134 13.97 -11.05 -3.98
N GLU A 135 14.56 -10.99 -5.18
CA GLU A 135 14.04 -10.19 -6.32
C GLU A 135 12.65 -10.65 -6.81
N SER A 136 12.26 -11.90 -6.51
CA SER A 136 10.95 -12.49 -6.82
C SER A 136 9.82 -12.06 -5.87
N VAL A 137 10.11 -11.41 -4.74
CA VAL A 137 9.06 -10.87 -3.86
C VAL A 137 8.37 -9.65 -4.50
N GLY A 138 7.29 -9.18 -3.87
CA GLY A 138 6.72 -7.88 -4.20
C GLY A 138 5.74 -7.85 -5.38
N GLN A 139 5.36 -9.00 -5.94
CA GLN A 139 4.26 -9.13 -6.91
C GLN A 139 2.88 -9.20 -6.22
N GLY A 140 2.66 -8.34 -5.24
CA GLY A 140 1.47 -8.34 -4.38
C GLY A 140 1.48 -7.16 -3.42
N TYR A 141 0.57 -7.18 -2.46
CA TYR A 141 0.52 -6.23 -1.36
C TYR A 141 1.58 -6.59 -0.31
N GLY A 142 2.50 -5.67 -0.05
CA GLY A 142 3.29 -5.64 1.18
C GLY A 142 2.78 -4.51 2.07
N GLY A 143 2.37 -4.82 3.29
CA GLY A 143 1.79 -3.86 4.24
C GLY A 143 2.78 -2.89 4.85
N PRO A 144 2.31 -1.88 5.61
CA PRO A 144 3.15 -0.98 6.39
C PRO A 144 4.27 -1.67 7.18
N GLU A 145 5.48 -1.12 7.07
CA GLU A 145 6.64 -1.40 7.96
C GLU A 145 7.46 -0.10 8.16
N PRO A 146 6.84 1.00 8.68
CA PRO A 146 7.52 2.27 8.89
C PRO A 146 8.59 2.14 9.99
N PRO A 147 9.66 2.95 10.00
CA PRO A 147 10.68 2.84 11.04
C PRO A 147 10.09 3.09 12.43
N TRP A 148 10.40 2.23 13.41
CA TRP A 148 9.89 2.40 14.78
C TRP A 148 10.48 3.62 15.49
N ASN A 149 11.55 4.20 14.95
CA ASN A 149 12.17 5.44 15.41
C ASN A 149 11.74 6.69 14.61
N ASP A 150 10.69 6.61 13.80
CA ASP A 150 10.15 7.77 13.08
C ASP A 150 9.19 8.60 13.95
N ALA A 151 9.40 9.92 14.01
CA ALA A 151 8.52 10.84 14.72
C ALA A 151 7.24 11.21 13.94
N ARG A 152 7.03 10.66 12.74
CA ARG A 152 5.85 10.88 11.90
C ARG A 152 5.07 9.55 11.70
N PRO A 153 3.74 9.52 11.88
CA PRO A 153 2.91 8.43 11.33
C PRO A 153 2.91 8.51 9.80
N HIS A 154 3.09 7.37 9.13
CA HIS A 154 3.15 7.31 7.68
C HIS A 154 1.74 7.23 7.07
N ARG A 155 1.53 7.84 5.89
CA ARG A 155 0.28 7.81 5.13
C ARG A 155 0.39 6.85 3.94
N TYR A 156 -0.42 5.80 3.97
CA TYR A 156 -0.54 4.79 2.94
C TYR A 156 -1.76 5.09 2.08
N ARG A 157 -1.54 5.74 0.94
CA ARG A 157 -2.60 6.11 0.00
C ARG A 157 -2.82 5.00 -1.03
N PHE A 158 -4.01 4.44 -1.01
CA PHE A 158 -4.54 3.55 -2.03
C PHE A 158 -5.26 4.41 -3.07
N THR A 159 -4.87 4.33 -4.35
CA THR A 159 -5.54 5.03 -5.45
C THR A 159 -5.96 4.03 -6.52
N VAL A 160 -7.21 4.12 -6.96
CA VAL A 160 -7.76 3.39 -8.11
C VAL A 160 -7.97 4.37 -9.26
N TYR A 161 -7.42 4.02 -10.43
CA TYR A 161 -7.50 4.79 -11.67
C TYR A 161 -8.40 4.05 -12.66
N ALA A 162 -9.45 4.68 -13.17
CA ALA A 162 -10.23 4.20 -14.31
C ALA A 162 -9.56 4.60 -15.61
N LEU A 163 -9.35 3.64 -16.52
CA LEU A 163 -8.57 3.81 -17.74
C LEU A 163 -9.41 3.54 -19.00
N SER A 164 -9.19 4.34 -20.03
CA SER A 164 -9.86 4.22 -21.35
C SER A 164 -9.38 3.05 -22.21
N VAL A 165 -8.31 2.37 -21.81
CA VAL A 165 -7.76 1.20 -22.50
C VAL A 165 -7.95 -0.07 -21.67
N PRO A 166 -8.16 -1.25 -22.29
CA PRO A 166 -8.29 -2.51 -21.57
C PRO A 166 -6.94 -3.07 -21.08
N ARG A 167 -5.83 -2.52 -21.58
CA ARG A 167 -4.47 -2.95 -21.24
C ARG A 167 -3.45 -1.81 -21.41
N LEU A 168 -2.63 -1.56 -20.40
CA LEU A 168 -1.51 -0.62 -20.45
C LEU A 168 -0.30 -1.19 -21.21
N ALA A 169 0.40 -0.33 -21.94
CA ALA A 169 1.70 -0.65 -22.54
C ALA A 169 2.79 -0.59 -21.46
N LEU A 170 3.13 -1.74 -20.88
CA LEU A 170 4.07 -1.89 -19.78
C LEU A 170 5.19 -2.89 -20.14
N PRO A 171 6.42 -2.69 -19.62
CA PRO A 171 7.48 -3.71 -19.68
C PRO A 171 7.11 -4.94 -18.83
N GLU A 172 7.92 -5.99 -18.90
CA GLU A 172 7.80 -7.15 -18.01
C GLU A 172 9.19 -7.53 -17.47
N PRO A 173 9.43 -7.46 -16.14
CA PRO A 173 8.53 -6.91 -15.11
C PRO A 173 8.34 -5.39 -15.25
N PHE A 174 7.29 -4.85 -14.63
CA PHE A 174 7.03 -3.41 -14.49
C PHE A 174 6.90 -3.01 -13.02
N THR A 175 7.00 -1.71 -12.77
CA THR A 175 7.01 -1.06 -11.45
C THR A 175 5.87 -0.03 -11.31
N GLY A 176 5.68 0.52 -10.12
CA GLY A 176 4.74 1.63 -9.89
C GLY A 176 4.99 2.85 -10.82
N PRO A 177 6.23 3.34 -10.95
CA PRO A 177 6.57 4.41 -11.90
C PRO A 177 6.23 4.08 -13.36
N ASP A 178 6.41 2.83 -13.81
CA ASP A 178 6.02 2.43 -15.18
C ASP A 178 4.50 2.54 -15.39
N VAL A 179 3.69 2.15 -14.40
CA VAL A 179 2.22 2.33 -14.42
C VAL A 179 1.87 3.81 -14.47
N VAL A 180 2.47 4.62 -13.62
CA VAL A 180 2.24 6.08 -13.56
C VAL A 180 2.60 6.77 -14.87
N GLN A 181 3.63 6.32 -15.57
CA GLN A 181 3.99 6.81 -16.90
C GLN A 181 3.01 6.29 -17.98
N ALA A 182 2.70 4.99 -17.99
CA ALA A 182 1.88 4.37 -19.03
C ALA A 182 0.42 4.84 -19.02
N MET A 183 -0.11 5.27 -17.87
CA MET A 183 -1.49 5.77 -17.75
C MET A 183 -1.67 7.25 -18.14
N GLN A 184 -0.60 7.98 -18.46
CA GLN A 184 -0.69 9.40 -18.81
C GLN A 184 -1.57 9.62 -20.05
N GLY A 185 -2.58 10.48 -19.92
CA GLY A 185 -3.58 10.74 -20.97
C GLY A 185 -4.63 9.63 -21.17
N LEU A 186 -4.59 8.55 -20.37
CA LEU A 186 -5.54 7.42 -20.43
C LEU A 186 -6.49 7.38 -19.22
N ILE A 187 -6.22 8.14 -18.16
CA ILE A 187 -7.08 8.24 -16.97
C ILE A 187 -8.38 8.97 -17.32
N LEU A 188 -9.51 8.31 -17.06
CA LEU A 188 -10.85 8.87 -17.15
C LEU A 188 -11.31 9.47 -15.82
N ALA A 189 -10.94 8.83 -14.71
CA ALA A 189 -11.17 9.29 -13.35
C ALA A 189 -10.23 8.55 -12.37
N GLU A 190 -10.05 9.12 -11.19
CA GLU A 190 -9.34 8.48 -10.07
C GLU A 190 -10.10 8.68 -8.76
N CYS A 191 -9.87 7.80 -7.79
CA CYS A 191 -10.34 7.95 -6.42
C CYS A 191 -9.33 7.33 -5.46
N SER A 192 -9.23 7.87 -4.24
CA SER A 192 -8.23 7.41 -3.26
C SER A 192 -8.79 7.33 -1.85
N LEU A 193 -8.14 6.51 -1.03
CA LEU A 193 -8.39 6.29 0.39
C LEU A 193 -7.03 6.12 1.07
N THR A 194 -6.82 6.82 2.18
CA THR A 194 -5.53 6.92 2.86
C THR A 194 -5.65 6.36 4.27
N GLY A 195 -4.84 5.36 4.59
CA GLY A 195 -4.69 4.88 5.97
C GLY A 195 -3.42 5.45 6.60
N THR A 196 -3.39 5.55 7.93
CA THR A 196 -2.19 5.91 8.68
C THR A 196 -1.65 4.72 9.48
N TYR A 197 -0.33 4.59 9.59
CA TYR A 197 0.29 3.57 10.46
C TYR A 197 1.60 4.09 11.06
N THR A 198 1.96 3.59 12.23
CA THR A 198 3.24 3.89 12.88
C THR A 198 3.70 2.71 13.72
N LEU A 199 5.01 2.44 13.68
CA LEU A 199 5.66 1.52 14.61
C LEU A 199 6.34 2.28 15.76
N ASN A 200 6.22 3.61 15.84
CA ASN A 200 6.71 4.35 16.99
C ASN A 200 5.77 4.15 18.20
N PRO A 201 6.25 3.54 19.31
CA PRO A 201 5.41 3.23 20.46
C PRO A 201 4.84 4.47 21.15
N ALA A 202 5.51 5.62 21.07
CA ALA A 202 5.03 6.87 21.65
C ALA A 202 3.84 7.45 20.88
N LEU A 203 3.78 7.23 19.56
CA LEU A 203 2.69 7.69 18.70
C LEU A 203 1.51 6.70 18.71
N ALA A 204 1.78 5.40 18.63
CA ALA A 204 0.77 4.36 18.71
C ALA A 204 -0.06 4.43 20.01
N ALA A 205 0.57 4.74 21.15
CA ALA A 205 -0.13 4.92 22.43
C ALA A 205 -1.11 6.11 22.43
N THR A 206 -0.80 7.20 21.74
CA THR A 206 -1.70 8.37 21.62
C THR A 206 -2.84 8.16 20.64
N GLN A 207 -2.64 7.30 19.63
CA GLN A 207 -3.65 6.93 18.64
C GLN A 207 -4.81 6.12 19.24
N VAL A 208 -4.54 5.24 20.22
CA VAL A 208 -5.60 4.49 20.94
C VAL A 208 -6.41 5.35 21.90
N GLY A 209 -5.87 6.50 22.35
CA GLY A 209 -6.47 7.36 23.37
C GLY A 209 -7.24 8.59 22.86
N SER A 210 -7.31 8.80 21.54
CA SER A 210 -7.94 9.98 20.95
C SER A 210 -9.38 9.67 20.51
N PRO A 211 -10.42 10.07 21.26
CA PRO A 211 -11.79 9.98 20.74
C PRO A 211 -11.95 10.95 19.56
N SER A 212 -12.57 10.49 18.47
CA SER A 212 -12.89 11.33 17.32
C SER A 212 -13.81 12.48 17.75
N ILE A 213 -13.24 13.68 17.92
CA ILE A 213 -14.03 14.89 18.23
C ILE A 213 -14.82 15.25 16.98
N THR A 214 -16.15 15.26 17.14
CA THR A 214 -17.15 15.57 16.12
C THR A 214 -17.43 17.07 16.05
#